data_AF-A0A9E1B9M7-F1
#
_entry.id   AF-A0A9E1B9M7-F1
#
_cell.length_a   1.000
_cell.length_b   1.000
_cell.length_c   1.000
_cell.angle_alpha   90.00
_cell.angle_beta   90.00
_cell.angle_gamma   90.00
#
_symmetry.space_group_name_H-M   'P 1'
#
loop_
_entity.id
_entity.type
_entity.pdbx_description
1 polymer ?
#
loop_
_entity_poly.entity_id
_entity_poly.type
_entity_poly.pdbx_seq_one_letter_code
_entity_poly.pdbx_strand_id
1 'polypeptide(L)' 'MKTKNNNIVLIGFMGVGKGTTARALSKALKTMNLDCDDLLESSQNMNIKAIFDEFGEEHFRQLEKDLAKFL' A
#
# COMPACT_ATOMS: atom_id res chain seq x y z
N MET A 1 -3.03 -18.41 21.22
CA MET A 1 -2.91 -18.79 19.79
C MET A 1 -2.27 -17.61 19.05
N LYS A 2 -1.05 -17.75 18.53
CA LYS A 2 -0.55 -16.77 17.53
C LYS A 2 -1.33 -17.05 16.24
N THR A 3 -2.19 -16.15 15.82
CA THR A 3 -2.80 -16.20 14.49
C THR A 3 -1.67 -16.15 13.48
N LYS A 4 -1.57 -17.17 12.62
CA LYS A 4 -0.66 -17.12 11.47
C LYS A 4 -1.16 -15.99 10.58
N ASN A 5 -0.42 -14.89 10.49
CA ASN A 5 -0.73 -13.83 9.53
C ASN A 5 -0.46 -14.39 8.13
N ASN A 6 -1.53 -14.67 7.38
CA ASN A 6 -1.49 -15.19 6.00
C ASN A 6 -1.40 -14.07 4.96
N ASN A 7 -0.97 -12.86 5.36
CA ASN A 7 -0.84 -11.72 4.47
C ASN A 7 0.37 -11.91 3.56
N ILE A 8 0.23 -11.52 2.30
CA ILE A 8 1.31 -11.49 1.31
C ILE A 8 1.60 -10.04 0.99
N VAL A 9 2.84 -9.61 1.21
CA VAL A 9 3.30 -8.25 0.92
C VAL A 9 4.16 -8.29 -0.34
N LEU A 10 3.77 -7.52 -1.36
CA LEU A 10 4.51 -7.41 -2.61
C LEU A 10 5.35 -6.12 -2.60
N ILE A 11 6.68 -6.28 -2.60
CA ILE A 11 7.64 -5.16 -2.62
C ILE A 11 8.32 -5.02 -4.00
N GLY A 12 8.87 -3.84 -4.28
CA GLY A 12 9.62 -3.56 -5.51
C GLY A 12 9.40 -2.13 -6.02
N PHE A 13 10.16 -1.72 -7.04
CA PHE A 13 10.08 -0.38 -7.62
C PHE A 13 8.73 -0.11 -8.32
N MET A 14 8.43 1.16 -8.59
CA MET A 14 7.29 1.54 -9.44
C MET A 14 7.42 0.92 -10.83
N GLY A 15 6.30 0.60 -11.48
CA GLY A 15 6.30 0.07 -12.86
C GLY A 15 6.69 -1.41 -13.02
N VAL A 16 7.21 -2.10 -12.00
CA VAL A 16 7.61 -3.53 -12.09
C VAL A 16 6.42 -4.52 -12.10
N GLY A 17 5.18 -4.02 -12.14
CA GLY A 17 3.97 -4.84 -12.26
C GLY A 17 3.37 -5.34 -10.95
N LYS A 18 3.76 -4.80 -9.78
CA LYS A 18 3.25 -5.21 -8.46
C LYS A 18 1.72 -5.28 -8.39
N GLY A 19 1.03 -4.21 -8.77
CA GLY A 19 -0.44 -4.17 -8.74
C GLY A 19 -1.09 -5.19 -9.68
N THR A 20 -0.47 -5.48 -10.83
CA THR A 20 -0.94 -6.53 -11.75
C THR A 20 -0.80 -7.91 -11.13
N THR A 21 0.36 -8.20 -10.52
CA THR A 21 0.60 -9.45 -9.80
C THR A 21 -0.34 -9.60 -8.60
N ALA A 22 -0.56 -8.53 -7.84
CA ALA A 22 -1.42 -8.52 -6.66
C ALA A 22 -2.89 -8.84 -7.02
N ARG A 23 -3.42 -8.24 -8.09
CA ARG A 23 -4.77 -8.52 -8.62
C ARG A 23 -4.90 -9.97 -9.09
N ALA A 24 -3.90 -10.51 -9.80
CA ALA A 24 -3.92 -11.90 -10.24
C ALA A 24 -3.88 -12.88 -9.05
N LEU A 25 -3.02 -12.60 -8.07
CA LEU A 25 -2.81 -13.43 -6.89
C LEU A 25 -4.04 -13.44 -5.97
N SER A 26 -4.62 -12.27 -5.69
CA SER A 26 -5.83 -12.14 -4.86
C SER A 26 -7.01 -12.90 -5.47
N LYS A 27 -7.20 -12.81 -6.80
CA LYS A 27 -8.20 -13.61 -7.52
C LYS A 27 -7.96 -15.11 -7.39
N ALA A 28 -6.72 -15.57 -7.52
CA ALA A 28 -6.37 -16.98 -7.43
C ALA A 28 -6.57 -17.55 -6.01
N LEU A 29 -6.20 -16.76 -4.99
CA LEU A 29 -6.29 -17.14 -3.58
C LEU A 29 -7.65 -16.81 -2.95
N LYS A 30 -8.56 -16.16 -3.67
CA LYS A 30 -9.84 -15.66 -3.17
C LYS A 30 -9.67 -14.76 -1.93
N THR A 31 -8.69 -13.87 -1.99
CA THR A 31 -8.36 -12.90 -0.92
C THR A 31 -8.59 -11.48 -1.40
N MET A 32 -8.56 -10.51 -0.47
CA MET A 32 -8.61 -9.10 -0.82
C MET A 32 -7.25 -8.60 -1.29
N ASN A 33 -7.26 -7.67 -2.25
CA ASN A 33 -6.11 -6.91 -2.65
C ASN A 33 -6.18 -5.51 -2.03
N LEU A 34 -5.09 -5.06 -1.42
CA LEU A 34 -4.95 -3.70 -0.89
C LEU A 34 -3.77 -3.04 -1.59
N ASP A 35 -3.97 -1.81 -2.08
CA ASP A 35 -2.89 -0.96 -2.59
C ASP A 35 -2.57 0.10 -1.54
N CYS A 36 -1.30 0.22 -1.17
CA CYS A 36 -0.88 1.18 -0.15
C CYS A 36 -1.09 2.62 -0.61
N ASP A 37 -0.91 2.90 -1.89
CA ASP A 37 -1.07 4.24 -2.44
C ASP A 37 -2.54 4.66 -2.34
N ASP A 38 -3.46 3.79 -2.78
CA ASP A 38 -4.92 4.03 -2.68
C ASP A 38 -5.36 4.25 -1.22
N LEU A 39 -4.81 3.48 -0.28
CA LEU A 39 -5.12 3.62 1.15
C LEU A 39 -4.63 4.97 1.71
N LEU A 40 -3.43 5.41 1.32
CA LEU A 40 -2.91 6.72 1.72
C LEU A 40 -3.77 7.84 1.12
N GLU A 41 -4.10 7.79 -0.16
CA GLU A 41 -4.93 8.81 -0.82
C GLU A 41 -6.31 8.92 -0.17
N SER A 42 -6.94 7.76 0.11
CA SER A 42 -8.22 7.72 0.82
C SER A 42 -8.12 8.25 2.25
N SER A 43 -7.02 7.99 2.96
CA SER A 43 -6.85 8.43 4.35
C SER A 43 -6.57 9.94 4.47
N GLN A 44 -5.85 10.50 3.49
CA GLN A 44 -5.48 11.91 3.46
C GLN A 44 -6.50 12.76 2.70
N ASN A 45 -7.43 12.14 1.97
CA ASN A 45 -8.36 12.83 1.07
C ASN A 45 -7.62 13.72 0.05
N MET A 46 -6.46 13.25 -0.41
CA MET A 46 -5.52 13.94 -1.29
C MET A 46 -4.81 12.91 -2.16
N ASN A 47 -4.51 13.23 -3.42
CA ASN A 47 -3.66 12.33 -4.21
C ASN A 47 -2.19 12.40 -3.76
N ILE A 48 -1.41 11.37 -4.04
CA ILE A 48 0.00 11.29 -3.62
C ILE A 48 0.80 12.51 -4.09
N LYS A 49 0.59 12.94 -5.33
CA LYS A 49 1.29 14.11 -5.88
C LYS A 49 1.04 15.36 -5.03
N ALA A 50 -0.19 15.60 -4.61
CA ALA A 50 -0.54 16.72 -3.74
C ALA A 50 0.10 16.60 -2.36
N ILE A 51 0.17 15.38 -1.80
CA ILE A 51 0.87 15.13 -0.52
C ILE A 51 2.36 15.50 -0.63
N PHE A 52 3.03 15.07 -1.70
CA PHE A 52 4.43 15.43 -1.94
C PHE A 52 4.61 16.94 -2.16
N ASP A 53 3.74 17.57 -2.96
CA ASP A 53 3.82 18.99 -3.27
C ASP A 53 3.60 19.87 -2.02
N GLU A 54 2.71 19.47 -1.10
CA GLU A 54 2.34 20.25 0.10
C GLU A 54 3.23 19.96 1.32
N PHE A 55 3.57 18.68 1.56
CA PHE A 55 4.24 18.24 2.79
C PHE A 55 5.64 17.67 2.57
N GLY A 56 6.05 17.42 1.32
CA GLY A 56 7.35 16.86 0.99
C GLY A 56 7.49 15.35 1.20
N GLU A 57 8.61 14.80 0.74
CA GLU A 57 8.87 13.35 0.76
C GLU A 57 8.95 12.79 2.19
N GLU A 58 9.57 13.51 3.13
CA GLU A 58 9.75 13.00 4.50
C GLU A 58 8.40 12.70 5.18
N HIS A 59 7.42 13.58 4.99
CA HIS A 59 6.06 13.37 5.49
C HIS A 59 5.42 12.15 4.83
N PHE A 60 5.52 12.02 3.50
CA PHE A 60 5.01 10.87 2.78
C PHE A 60 5.61 9.54 3.29
N ARG A 61 6.93 9.50 3.52
CA ARG A 61 7.59 8.30 4.09
C ARG A 61 7.12 7.97 5.49
N GLN A 62 6.80 8.99 6.29
CA GLN A 62 6.24 8.78 7.62
C GLN A 62 4.82 8.20 7.54
N LEU A 63 3.99 8.66 6.60
CA LEU A 63 2.67 8.09 6.34
C LEU A 63 2.77 6.63 5.88
N GLU A 64 3.66 6.29 4.94
CA GLU A 64 3.91 4.90 4.52
C GLU A 64 4.29 4.02 5.71
N LYS A 65 5.18 4.51 6.58
CA LYS A 65 5.64 3.78 7.77
C LYS A 65 4.53 3.54 8.77
N ASP A 66 3.64 4.50 8.97
CA ASP A 66 2.53 4.37 9.91
C ASP A 66 1.42 3.48 9.34
N LEU A 67 1.14 3.56 8.04
CA LEU A 67 0.26 2.61 7.34
C LEU A 67 0.79 1.17 7.46
N ALA A 68 2.09 0.95 7.27
CA ALA A 68 2.70 -0.37 7.37
C ALA A 68 2.64 -0.97 8.79
N LYS A 69 2.54 -0.15 9.85
CA LYS A 69 2.32 -0.62 11.23
C LYS A 69 0.85 -0.91 11.53
N PHE A 70 -0.05 -0.23 10.82
CA PHE A 70 -1.49 -0.39 10.98
C PHE A 70 -1.99 -1.71 10.35
N LEU A 71 -1.40 -2.10 9.21
CA LEU A 71 -1.67 -3.34 8.48
C LEU A 71 -1.06 -4.58 9.16
#